data_AF-A0AAQ4CQ80-F1
#
_entry.id   AF-A0AAQ4CQ80-F1
#
_cell.length_a   1.000
_cell.length_b   1.000
_cell.length_c   1.000
_cell.angle_alpha   90.00
_cell.angle_beta   90.00
_cell.angle_gamma   90.00
#
_symmetry.space_group_name_H-M   'P 1'
#
loop_
_entity.id
_entity.type
_entity.pdbx_description
1 polymer ?
#
loop_
_entity_poly.entity_id
_entity_poly.type
_entity_poly.pdbx_seq_one_letter_code
_entity_poly.pdbx_strand_id
1 'polypeptide(L)'
;MVRVYKIGEYYIAGVEHVIHGYLQDVVFIYKNNNNWVSVSAERFRTNDPNINKVKEAVKYATHEDDLVKAIESLRSNGIKIDEVQNIPFPRKLIEGKKKIQEEFD
;
A
#
# COMPACT_ATOMS: atom_id res chain seq x y z
N MET A 1 7.77 10.90 1.78
CA MET A 1 6.31 10.85 1.56
C MET A 1 6.10 9.66 0.65
N VAL A 2 5.42 8.66 1.15
CA VAL A 2 5.30 7.38 0.45
C VAL A 2 4.52 7.54 -0.84
N ARG A 3 5.02 6.92 -1.91
CA ARG A 3 4.37 6.92 -3.22
C ARG A 3 3.09 6.10 -3.19
N VAL A 4 2.07 6.59 -3.88
CA VAL A 4 0.78 5.91 -4.03
C VAL A 4 0.63 5.45 -5.47
N TYR A 5 0.20 4.21 -5.64
CA TYR A 5 -0.04 3.61 -6.93
C TYR A 5 -1.51 3.23 -7.07
N LYS A 6 -2.01 3.13 -8.30
CA LYS A 6 -3.38 2.72 -8.61
C LYS A 6 -3.40 1.55 -9.58
N ILE A 7 -4.26 0.58 -9.30
CA ILE A 7 -4.58 -0.53 -10.18
C ILE A 7 -6.09 -0.82 -10.12
N GLY A 8 -6.79 -0.61 -11.24
CA GLY A 8 -8.25 -0.68 -11.27
C GLY A 8 -8.89 0.24 -10.23
N GLU A 9 -9.66 -0.33 -9.32
CA GLU A 9 -10.35 0.39 -8.23
C GLU A 9 -9.53 0.48 -6.93
N TYR A 10 -8.33 -0.12 -6.91
CA TYR A 10 -7.48 -0.18 -5.73
C TYR A 10 -6.33 0.82 -5.82
N TYR A 11 -5.99 1.38 -4.68
CA TYR A 11 -4.76 2.12 -4.46
C TYR A 11 -3.81 1.29 -3.60
N ILE A 12 -2.52 1.36 -3.88
CA ILE A 12 -1.47 0.64 -3.17
C ILE A 12 -0.52 1.67 -2.61
N ALA A 13 -0.24 1.60 -1.32
CA ALA A 13 0.68 2.51 -0.66
C ALA A 13 1.37 1.82 0.50
N GLY A 14 2.61 2.20 0.77
CA GLY A 14 3.26 1.86 2.03
C GLY A 14 2.70 2.71 3.18
N VAL A 15 2.60 2.10 4.36
CA VAL A 15 2.35 2.80 5.62
C VAL A 15 3.69 3.26 6.17
N GLU A 16 3.86 4.57 6.38
CA GLU A 16 5.13 5.16 6.81
C GLU A 16 5.63 4.54 8.13
N HIS A 17 6.92 4.19 8.21
CA HIS A 17 7.57 3.85 9.46
C HIS A 17 8.13 5.09 10.16
N VAL A 18 8.39 4.99 11.46
CA VAL A 18 9.09 6.04 12.21
C VAL A 18 10.54 6.23 11.74
N ILE A 19 11.09 5.21 11.07
CA ILE A 19 12.41 5.24 10.44
C ILE A 19 12.20 5.65 9.00
N HIS A 20 12.86 6.73 8.57
CA HIS A 20 12.73 7.25 7.23
C HIS A 20 13.09 6.19 6.17
N GLY A 21 12.30 6.12 5.10
CA GLY A 21 12.46 5.14 4.01
C GLY A 21 11.89 3.75 4.29
N TYR A 22 11.60 3.42 5.55
CA TYR A 22 11.00 2.14 5.92
C TYR A 22 9.47 2.21 5.94
N LEU A 23 8.85 1.05 5.74
CA LEU A 23 7.42 0.83 5.75
C LEU A 23 7.03 -0.08 6.92
N GLN A 24 5.93 0.24 7.60
CA GLN A 24 5.31 -0.64 8.60
C GLN A 24 4.52 -1.77 7.93
N ASP A 25 3.91 -1.47 6.79
CA ASP A 25 3.00 -2.34 6.05
C ASP A 25 2.86 -1.79 4.62
N VAL A 26 2.31 -2.59 3.71
CA VAL A 26 1.79 -2.12 2.43
C VAL A 26 0.30 -2.39 2.41
N VAL A 27 -0.50 -1.40 2.06
CA VAL A 27 -1.97 -1.49 2.14
C VAL A 27 -2.61 -1.33 0.77
N PHE A 28 -3.69 -2.09 0.57
CA PHE A 28 -4.68 -1.87 -0.47
C PHE A 28 -5.78 -0.97 0.08
N ILE A 29 -6.02 0.15 -0.60
CA ILE A 29 -7.01 1.14 -0.25
C ILE A 29 -8.06 1.20 -1.35
N TYR A 30 -9.33 1.15 -1.00
CA TYR A 30 -10.43 1.21 -1.95
C TYR A 30 -11.67 1.82 -1.31
N LYS A 31 -12.59 2.25 -2.16
CA LYS A 31 -13.87 2.81 -1.72
C LYS A 31 -14.89 1.69 -1.56
N ASN A 32 -15.44 1.53 -0.37
CA ASN A 32 -16.56 0.64 -0.09
C ASN A 32 -17.76 1.50 0.32
N ASN A 33 -18.73 1.62 -0.59
CA ASN A 33 -19.83 2.59 -0.50
C ASN A 33 -19.31 4.03 -0.38
N ASN A 34 -19.58 4.69 0.75
CA ASN A 34 -19.12 6.05 1.03
C ASN A 34 -17.85 6.11 1.90
N ASN A 35 -17.29 4.95 2.26
CA ASN A 35 -16.13 4.88 3.16
C ASN A 35 -14.88 4.41 2.43
N TRP A 36 -13.74 5.00 2.78
CA TRP A 36 -12.43 4.50 2.39
C TRP A 36 -12.00 3.39 3.34
N VAL A 37 -11.61 2.25 2.78
CA VAL A 37 -11.14 1.08 3.51
C VAL A 37 -9.67 0.87 3.17
N SER A 38 -8.86 0.54 4.18
CA SER A 38 -7.46 0.17 4.04
C SER A 38 -7.26 -1.23 4.60
N VAL A 39 -6.62 -2.11 3.84
CA VAL A 39 -6.36 -3.51 4.22
C VAL A 39 -4.91 -3.83 3.90
N SER A 40 -4.17 -4.39 4.87
CA SER A 40 -2.81 -4.89 4.65
C SER A 40 -2.77 -5.83 3.45
N ALA A 41 -1.76 -5.67 2.60
CA ALA A 41 -1.51 -6.51 1.44
C ALA A 41 -1.36 -7.98 1.84
N GLU A 42 -0.78 -8.28 3.01
CA GLU A 42 -0.71 -9.66 3.52
C GLU A 42 -2.09 -10.29 3.75
N ARG A 43 -3.08 -9.47 4.13
CA ARG A 43 -4.44 -9.92 4.48
C ARG A 43 -5.45 -9.71 3.35
N PHE A 44 -5.05 -9.01 2.29
CA PHE A 44 -5.93 -8.65 1.20
C PHE A 44 -6.34 -9.89 0.39
N ARG A 45 -7.65 -10.04 0.14
CA ARG A 45 -8.23 -11.17 -0.58
C ARG A 45 -8.94 -10.68 -1.81
N THR A 46 -8.67 -11.33 -2.94
CA THR A 46 -9.28 -11.02 -4.23
C THR A 46 -9.27 -12.27 -5.10
N ASN A 47 -10.22 -12.37 -6.01
CA ASN A 47 -10.25 -13.40 -7.06
C ASN A 47 -9.59 -12.92 -8.36
N ASP A 48 -9.21 -11.64 -8.44
CA ASP A 48 -8.55 -11.09 -9.63
C ASP A 48 -7.08 -11.55 -9.68
N PRO A 49 -6.65 -12.25 -10.75
CA PRO A 49 -5.29 -12.79 -10.85
C PRO A 49 -4.23 -11.70 -10.97
N ASN A 50 -4.52 -10.55 -11.59
CA ASN A 50 -3.57 -9.45 -11.68
C ASN A 50 -3.40 -8.79 -10.32
N ILE A 51 -4.50 -8.53 -9.60
CA ILE A 51 -4.42 -7.96 -8.25
C ILE A 51 -3.70 -8.91 -7.29
N ASN A 52 -3.93 -10.22 -7.40
CA ASN A 52 -3.19 -11.20 -6.60
C ASN A 52 -1.68 -11.18 -6.90
N LYS A 53 -1.25 -11.08 -8.17
CA LYS A 53 0.16 -10.93 -8.52
C LYS A 53 0.77 -9.68 -7.87
N VAL A 54 0.06 -8.54 -7.95
CA VAL A 54 0.52 -7.30 -7.33
C VAL A 54 0.65 -7.46 -5.83
N LYS A 55 -0.38 -8.01 -5.17
CA LYS A 55 -0.39 -8.29 -3.73
C LYS A 55 0.82 -9.12 -3.32
N GLU A 56 1.06 -10.24 -4.01
CA GLU A 56 2.17 -11.15 -3.68
C GLU A 56 3.54 -10.49 -3.85
N ALA A 57 3.69 -9.58 -4.82
CA ALA A 57 4.93 -8.85 -5.05
C ALA A 57 5.22 -7.76 -4.00
N VAL A 58 4.18 -7.14 -3.42
CA VAL A 58 4.35 -5.97 -2.54
C VAL A 58 4.18 -6.27 -1.04
N LYS A 59 3.52 -7.38 -0.67
CA LYS A 59 3.11 -7.66 0.72
C LYS A 59 4.24 -7.71 1.75
N TYR A 60 5.47 -7.93 1.33
CA TYR A 60 6.65 -7.98 2.21
C TYR A 60 7.63 -6.83 1.96
N ALA A 61 7.22 -5.78 1.23
CA ALA A 61 8.07 -4.62 1.04
C ALA A 61 8.24 -3.88 2.37
N THR A 62 9.48 -3.80 2.85
CA THR A 62 9.83 -3.14 4.12
C THR A 62 10.50 -1.79 3.91
N HIS A 63 10.98 -1.51 2.70
CA HIS A 63 11.52 -0.22 2.28
C HIS A 63 10.70 0.37 1.13
N GLU A 64 10.67 1.70 1.01
CA GLU A 64 10.03 2.39 -0.12
C GLU A 64 10.61 1.92 -1.47
N ASP A 65 11.91 1.66 -1.52
CA ASP A 65 12.59 1.16 -2.72
C ASP A 65 12.15 -0.24 -3.12
N ASP A 66 11.82 -1.11 -2.15
CA ASP A 66 11.33 -2.45 -2.43
C ASP A 66 9.95 -2.38 -3.10
N LEU A 67 9.09 -1.48 -2.58
CA LEU A 67 7.78 -1.22 -3.16
C LEU A 67 7.93 -0.66 -4.58
N VAL A 68 8.80 0.33 -4.79
CA VAL A 68 9.05 0.90 -6.13
C VAL A 68 9.53 -0.18 -7.11
N LYS A 69 10.54 -0.98 -6.72
CA LYS A 69 11.06 -2.07 -7.55
C LYS A 69 10.01 -3.12 -7.89
N ALA A 70 9.17 -3.50 -6.92
CA ALA A 70 8.07 -4.42 -7.15
C ALA A 70 7.09 -3.86 -8.20
N ILE A 71 6.69 -2.59 -8.08
CA ILE A 71 5.78 -1.95 -9.03
C ILE A 71 6.40 -1.82 -10.43
N GLU A 72 7.67 -1.42 -10.54
CA GLU A 72 8.41 -1.35 -11.81
C GLU A 72 8.49 -2.71 -12.51
N SER A 73 8.75 -3.78 -11.74
CA SER A 73 8.76 -5.15 -12.24
C SER A 73 7.37 -5.58 -12.75
N LEU A 74 6.31 -5.28 -12.01
CA LEU A 74 4.93 -5.59 -12.42
C LEU A 74 4.55 -4.84 -13.70
N ARG A 75 4.93 -3.56 -13.83
CA ARG A 75 4.75 -2.75 -15.06
C ARG A 75 5.48 -3.37 -16.25
N SER A 76 6.73 -3.77 -16.05
CA SER A 76 7.55 -4.42 -17.10
C SER A 76 6.95 -5.74 -17.56
N ASN A 77 6.22 -6.44 -16.68
CA ASN A 77 5.46 -7.65 -16.99
C ASN A 77 4.05 -7.39 -17.55
N GLY A 78 3.74 -6.15 -17.93
CA GLY A 78 2.49 -5.77 -18.61
C GLY A 78 1.32 -5.43 -17.69
N ILE A 79 1.50 -5.35 -16.37
CA ILE A 79 0.45 -4.92 -15.44
C ILE A 79 0.33 -3.40 -15.47
N LYS A 80 -0.86 -2.88 -15.78
CA LYS A 80 -1.15 -1.45 -15.78
C LYS A 80 -1.29 -0.94 -14.34
N ILE A 81 -0.28 -0.20 -13.89
CA ILE A 81 -0.23 0.44 -12.58
C ILE A 81 0.17 1.90 -12.77
N ASP A 82 -0.64 2.83 -12.30
CA ASP A 82 -0.37 4.26 -12.41
C ASP A 82 0.14 4.82 -11.07
N GLU A 83 1.05 5.80 -11.12
CA GLU A 83 1.42 6.55 -9.92
C GLU A 83 0.43 7.70 -9.70
N VAL A 84 -0.02 7.89 -8.47
CA VAL A 84 -1.05 8.85 -8.09
C VAL A 84 -0.42 9.98 -7.28
N GLN A 85 -0.40 11.18 -7.86
CA GLN A 85 0.08 12.38 -7.16
C GLN A 85 -1.01 12.98 -6.26
N ASN A 86 -2.26 13.01 -6.75
CA ASN A 86 -3.40 13.58 -6.03
C ASN A 86 -4.22 12.47 -5.35
N ILE A 87 -3.92 12.24 -4.08
CA ILE A 87 -4.52 11.16 -3.29
C ILE A 87 -5.99 11.48 -2.96
N PRO A 88 -6.97 10.65 -3.35
CA PRO A 88 -8.39 10.90 -3.13
C PRO A 88 -8.91 10.41 -1.77
N PHE A 89 -8.06 9.78 -0.96
CA PHE A 89 -8.41 9.20 0.33
C PHE A 89 -7.71 9.92 1.50
N PRO A 90 -8.20 9.75 2.75
CA PRO A 90 -7.58 10.37 3.93
C PRO A 90 -6.14 9.88 4.15
N ARG A 91 -5.19 10.81 4.34
CA ARG A 91 -3.76 10.49 4.56
C ARG A 91 -3.51 9.59 5.77
N LYS A 92 -4.32 9.68 6.81
CA LYS A 92 -4.26 8.80 7.99
C LYS A 92 -4.30 7.29 7.70
N LEU A 93 -4.67 6.88 6.49
CA LEU A 93 -4.66 5.48 6.06
C LEU A 93 -3.26 4.97 5.68
N ILE A 94 -2.31 5.87 5.44
CA ILE A 94 -0.92 5.59 5.05
C ILE A 94 0.10 6.25 6.00
N GLU A 95 -0.36 7.06 6.94
CA GLU A 95 0.47 7.59 8.02
C GLU A 95 0.77 6.47 9.01
N GLY A 96 2.05 6.33 9.36
CA GLY A 96 2.49 5.40 10.39
C GLY A 96 1.74 5.63 11.69
N LYS A 97 1.19 4.55 12.26
CA LYS A 97 0.76 4.64 13.66
C LYS A 97 2.02 4.73 14.49
N LYS A 98 2.24 5.87 15.17
CA LYS A 98 3.07 5.83 16.37
C LYS A 98 2.42 4.79 17.27
N LYS A 99 3.10 3.67 17.52
CA LYS A 99 2.76 2.84 18.67
C LYS A 99 2.86 3.81 19.84
N ILE A 100 1.72 4.26 20.35
CA ILE A 100 1.66 4.70 21.73
C ILE A 100 2.03 3.42 22.46
N GLN A 101 3.26 3.37 22.96
CA GLN A 101 3.61 2.45 24.01
C GLN A 101 2.63 2.86 25.12
N GLU A 102 1.49 2.17 25.25
CA GLU A 102 0.84 2.09 26.55
C GLU A 102 1.87 1.35 27.40
N GLU A 103 2.80 2.13 27.95
CA GLU A 103 3.62 1.73 29.08
C GLU A 103 2.64 1.25 30.13
N PHE A 104 2.81 -0.02 30.47
CA PHE A 104 2.27 -0.68 31.65
C PHE A 104 2.16 0.31 32.83
N ASP A 105 0.96 0.48 33.36
CA ASP A 105 0.73 0.80 34.77
C ASP A 105 0.14 -0.45 35.44
#